data_AF-A0A7C3I1I4-F1
#
_entry.id   AF-A0A7C3I1I4-F1
#
_cell.length_a   1.000
_cell.length_b   1.000
_cell.length_c   1.000
_cell.angle_alpha   90.00
_cell.angle_beta   90.00
_cell.angle_gamma   90.00
#
_symmetry.space_group_name_H-M   'P 1'
#
loop_
_entity.id
_entity.type
_entity.pdbx_description
1 polymer ?
#
loop_
_entity_poly.entity_id
_entity_poly.type
_entity_poly.pdbx_seq_one_letter_code
_entity_poly.pdbx_strand_id
1 'polypeptide(L)'
;MKRFLLWTAWGVLQVVYTATILSHCAEGEFHYLAFAFLSIACCALLFFAEGFEISFAMMYPRRHQLPTDVCQRLQTLDAEHVLAQRQVVVVATITILSLTTVFDWIQIPLIGRVSSPVATAWFSGLFVTLTVLWFCQVLPKRLAARDSEQFWRLSQWLLTPIIIAGKCADIPAPADHLVRLWERAFPTLRHASVRQQTAAIRVARLWSPCDCPVCAGFDEGSNETVTDFLSV
;
A
#
# COMPACT_ATOMS: atom_id res chain seq x y z
N MET A 1 -7.23 16.11 -17.71
CA MET A 1 -8.17 15.10 -18.25
C MET A 1 -7.87 13.66 -17.82
N LYS A 2 -6.69 13.07 -18.09
CA LYS A 2 -6.45 11.62 -17.85
C LYS A 2 -6.71 11.13 -16.42
N ARG A 3 -6.35 11.92 -15.40
CA ARG A 3 -6.60 11.57 -13.98
C ARG A 3 -8.08 11.50 -13.64
N PHE A 4 -8.88 12.41 -14.19
CA PHE A 4 -10.32 12.46 -13.95
C PHE A 4 -11.01 11.21 -14.52
N LEU A 5 -10.63 10.80 -15.73
CA LEU A 5 -11.20 9.62 -16.38
C LEU A 5 -11.00 8.33 -15.57
N LEU A 6 -9.83 8.15 -14.96
CA LEU A 6 -9.56 6.99 -14.10
C LEU A 6 -10.39 7.01 -12.82
N TRP A 7 -10.54 8.18 -12.18
CA TRP A 7 -11.42 8.33 -11.02
C TRP A 7 -12.88 8.04 -11.36
N THR A 8 -13.36 8.52 -12.50
CA THR A 8 -14.71 8.22 -12.97
C THR A 8 -14.88 6.73 -13.25
N ALA A 9 -13.93 6.10 -13.95
CA ALA A 9 -13.99 4.67 -14.24
C ALA A 9 -14.02 3.83 -12.96
N TRP A 10 -13.13 4.13 -12.00
CA TRP A 10 -13.13 3.44 -10.71
C TRP A 10 -14.42 3.68 -9.92
N GLY A 11 -14.94 4.91 -9.90
CA GLY A 11 -16.21 5.25 -9.26
C GLY A 11 -17.39 4.47 -9.86
N VAL A 12 -17.45 4.33 -11.19
CA VAL A 12 -18.47 3.52 -11.85
C VAL A 12 -18.36 2.05 -11.45
N LEU A 13 -17.15 1.50 -11.42
CA LEU A 13 -16.94 0.11 -10.99
C LEU A 13 -17.33 -0.09 -9.53
N GLN A 14 -17.09 0.89 -8.65
CA GLN A 14 -17.53 0.82 -7.26
C GLN A 14 -19.05 0.82 -7.13
N VAL A 15 -19.74 1.66 -7.92
CA VAL A 15 -21.21 1.65 -7.92
C VAL A 15 -21.74 0.29 -8.39
N VAL A 16 -21.17 -0.30 -9.45
CA VAL A 16 -21.54 -1.65 -9.92
C VAL A 16 -21.25 -2.70 -8.85
N TYR A 17 -20.09 -2.63 -8.19
CA TYR A 17 -19.71 -3.53 -7.09
C TYR A 17 -20.74 -3.46 -5.95
N THR A 18 -21.00 -2.26 -5.42
CA THR A 18 -21.97 -2.07 -4.32
C THR A 18 -23.38 -2.50 -4.73
N ALA A 19 -23.83 -2.15 -5.94
CA ALA A 19 -25.14 -2.58 -6.44
C ALA A 19 -25.23 -4.11 -6.54
N THR A 20 -24.16 -4.78 -6.95
CA THR A 20 -24.08 -6.24 -7.04
C THR A 20 -24.20 -6.87 -5.65
N ILE A 21 -23.41 -6.40 -4.67
CA ILE A 21 -23.48 -6.91 -3.28
C ILE A 21 -24.86 -6.71 -2.67
N LEU A 22 -25.46 -5.53 -2.84
CA LEU A 22 -26.80 -5.24 -2.32
C LEU A 22 -27.87 -6.12 -2.96
N SER A 23 -27.73 -6.41 -4.25
CA SER A 23 -28.69 -7.24 -4.98
C SER A 23 -28.61 -8.71 -4.54
N HIS A 24 -27.40 -9.26 -4.32
CA HIS A 24 -27.23 -10.59 -3.71
C HIS A 24 -27.80 -10.64 -2.28
N CYS A 25 -27.59 -9.58 -1.48
CA CYS A 25 -28.16 -9.50 -0.13
C CYS A 25 -29.70 -9.47 -0.17
N ALA A 26 -30.30 -8.80 -1.16
CA ALA A 26 -31.76 -8.79 -1.34
C ALA A 26 -32.33 -10.18 -1.69
N GLU A 27 -31.51 -11.08 -2.23
CA GLU A 27 -31.85 -12.49 -2.50
C GLU A 27 -31.58 -13.42 -1.30
N GLY A 28 -31.09 -12.88 -0.18
CA GLY A 28 -30.77 -13.63 1.03
C GLY A 28 -29.33 -14.18 1.07
N GLU A 29 -28.49 -13.85 0.10
CA GLU A 29 -27.10 -14.31 0.02
C GLU A 29 -26.15 -13.39 0.81
N PHE A 30 -26.31 -13.37 2.14
CA PHE A 30 -25.55 -12.45 3.02
C PHE A 30 -24.04 -12.70 3.08
N HIS A 31 -23.54 -13.83 2.58
CA HIS A 31 -22.10 -14.12 2.56
C HIS A 31 -21.31 -13.12 1.70
N TYR A 32 -21.94 -12.53 0.67
CA TYR A 32 -21.34 -11.46 -0.13
C TYR A 32 -21.07 -10.19 0.68
N LEU A 33 -21.88 -9.90 1.69
CA LEU A 33 -21.63 -8.77 2.60
C LEU A 33 -20.35 -9.02 3.42
N ALA A 34 -20.16 -10.25 3.90
CA ALA A 34 -18.93 -10.64 4.59
C ALA A 34 -17.70 -10.52 3.66
N PHE A 35 -17.83 -10.93 2.39
CA PHE A 35 -16.79 -10.74 1.38
C PHE A 35 -16.50 -9.26 1.08
N ALA A 36 -17.51 -8.40 1.11
CA ALA A 36 -17.32 -6.96 0.95
C ALA A 36 -16.52 -6.37 2.12
N PHE A 37 -16.87 -6.71 3.37
CA PHE A 37 -16.08 -6.30 4.53
C PHE A 37 -14.64 -6.84 4.50
N LEU A 38 -14.48 -8.11 4.12
CA LEU A 38 -13.16 -8.70 3.94
C LEU A 38 -12.36 -7.98 2.86
N SER A 39 -13.00 -7.61 1.74
CA SER A 39 -12.36 -6.86 0.65
C SER A 39 -11.90 -5.47 1.11
N ILE A 40 -12.70 -4.77 1.92
CA ILE A 40 -12.32 -3.49 2.53
C ILE A 40 -11.13 -3.67 3.48
N ALA A 41 -11.15 -4.70 4.33
CA ALA A 41 -10.06 -5.01 5.23
C ALA A 41 -8.76 -5.34 4.46
N CYS A 42 -8.85 -6.11 3.37
CA CYS A 42 -7.74 -6.38 2.46
C CYS A 42 -7.21 -5.11 1.80
N CYS A 43 -8.07 -4.20 1.35
CA CYS A 43 -7.65 -2.91 0.78
C CYS A 43 -6.92 -2.04 1.81
N ALA A 44 -7.42 -1.99 3.05
CA ALA A 44 -6.76 -1.28 4.13
C ALA A 44 -5.38 -1.90 4.45
N LEU A 45 -5.30 -3.22 4.51
CA LEU A 45 -4.04 -3.94 4.73
C LEU A 45 -3.01 -3.63 3.63
N LEU A 46 -3.42 -3.70 2.36
CA LEU A 46 -2.57 -3.34 1.22
C LEU A 46 -2.14 -1.88 1.25
N PHE A 47 -3.06 -0.98 1.57
CA PHE A 47 -2.78 0.45 1.68
C PHE A 47 -1.64 0.71 2.69
N PHE A 48 -1.74 0.14 3.89
CA PHE A 48 -0.69 0.30 4.88
C PHE A 48 0.58 -0.44 4.49
N ALA A 49 0.51 -1.62 3.86
CA ALA A 49 1.69 -2.39 3.48
C ALA A 49 2.53 -1.65 2.42
N GLU A 50 1.89 -1.04 1.43
CA GLU A 50 2.57 -0.27 0.37
C GLU A 50 3.16 1.04 0.91
N GLY A 51 2.47 1.73 1.83
CA GLY A 51 3.02 2.91 2.48
C GLY A 51 4.14 2.57 3.47
N PHE A 52 4.04 1.43 4.15
CA PHE A 52 5.05 0.91 5.07
C PHE A 52 6.38 0.64 4.35
N GLU A 53 6.35 0.09 3.13
CA GLU A 53 7.55 -0.11 2.32
C GLU A 53 8.34 1.19 2.15
N ILE A 54 7.65 2.26 1.76
CA ILE A 54 8.29 3.56 1.49
C ILE A 54 8.77 4.21 2.78
N SER A 55 7.96 4.21 3.85
CA SER A 55 8.36 4.79 5.13
C SER A 55 9.57 4.06 5.71
N PHE A 56 9.56 2.72 5.68
CA PHE A 56 10.68 1.89 6.11
C PHE A 56 11.94 2.17 5.27
N ALA A 57 11.82 2.19 3.94
CA ALA A 57 12.95 2.45 3.05
C ALA A 57 13.57 3.85 3.23
N MET A 58 12.75 4.86 3.54
CA MET A 58 13.23 6.22 3.83
C MET A 58 13.86 6.34 5.23
N MET A 59 13.32 5.64 6.22
CA MET A 59 13.75 5.73 7.61
C MET A 59 14.96 4.86 7.93
N TYR A 60 15.09 3.68 7.32
CA TYR A 60 16.13 2.71 7.63
C TYR A 60 17.57 3.23 7.46
N PRO A 61 17.92 3.98 6.38
CA PRO A 61 19.26 4.55 6.22
C PRO A 61 19.60 5.62 7.27
N ARG A 62 18.60 6.37 7.73
CA ARG A 62 18.75 7.46 8.72
C ARG A 62 18.41 7.03 10.15
N ARG A 63 18.28 5.73 10.42
CA ARG A 63 17.79 5.19 11.70
C ARG A 63 18.48 5.75 12.95
N HIS A 64 19.77 6.08 12.85
CA HIS A 64 20.55 6.65 13.96
C HIS A 64 20.19 8.10 14.33
N GLN A 65 19.49 8.81 13.45
CA GLN A 65 19.05 10.20 13.64
C GLN A 65 17.59 10.27 14.09
N LEU A 66 16.88 9.13 14.12
CA LEU A 66 15.48 9.04 14.50
C LEU A 66 15.33 8.98 16.02
N PRO A 67 14.13 9.31 16.54
CA PRO A 67 13.77 9.11 17.94
C PRO A 67 14.14 7.70 18.44
N THR A 68 14.60 7.60 19.70
CA THR A 68 15.21 6.39 20.28
C THR A 68 14.29 5.16 20.19
N ASP A 69 12.99 5.37 20.37
CA ASP A 69 11.94 4.34 20.28
C ASP A 69 11.86 3.71 18.87
N VAL A 70 11.95 4.54 17.83
CA VAL A 70 11.93 4.12 16.43
C VAL A 70 13.26 3.48 16.04
N CYS A 71 14.36 4.08 16.46
CA CYS A 71 15.72 3.63 16.19
C CYS A 71 15.94 2.19 16.71
N GLN A 72 15.56 1.93 17.97
CA GLN A 72 15.75 0.61 18.58
C GLN A 72 14.98 -0.48 17.82
N ARG A 73 13.74 -0.21 17.42
CA ARG A 73 12.95 -1.18 16.64
C ARG A 73 13.55 -1.43 15.26
N LEU A 74 13.93 -0.39 14.52
CA LEU A 74 14.52 -0.55 13.19
C LEU A 74 15.86 -1.29 13.22
N GLN A 75 16.65 -1.16 14.28
CA GLN A 75 17.93 -1.87 14.43
C GLN A 75 17.77 -3.37 14.63
N THR A 76 16.67 -3.81 15.24
CA THR A 76 16.39 -5.23 15.45
C THR A 76 15.88 -5.95 14.20
N LEU A 77 15.55 -5.20 13.15
CA LEU A 77 14.96 -5.72 11.93
C LEU A 77 15.99 -5.85 10.82
N ASP A 78 16.02 -7.01 10.19
CA ASP A 78 16.72 -7.21 8.92
C ASP A 78 15.87 -6.63 7.79
N ALA A 79 16.39 -5.58 7.14
CA ALA A 79 15.66 -4.84 6.11
C ALA A 79 15.30 -5.70 4.89
N GLU A 80 16.21 -6.54 4.43
CA GLU A 80 15.99 -7.37 3.25
C GLU A 80 14.89 -8.39 3.54
N HIS A 81 14.96 -9.01 4.72
CA HIS A 81 14.00 -9.99 5.18
C HIS A 81 12.59 -9.40 5.36
N VAL A 82 12.47 -8.25 6.02
CA VAL A 82 11.17 -7.58 6.24
C VAL A 82 10.52 -7.19 4.91
N LEU A 83 11.29 -6.65 3.97
CA LEU A 83 10.77 -6.27 2.66
C LEU A 83 10.33 -7.48 1.83
N ALA A 84 11.08 -8.59 1.88
CA ALA A 84 10.71 -9.83 1.20
C ALA A 84 9.43 -10.45 1.79
N GLN A 85 9.31 -10.50 3.11
CA GLN A 85 8.13 -11.07 3.80
C GLN A 85 6.87 -10.26 3.57
N ARG A 86 6.99 -8.93 3.52
CA ARG A 86 5.89 -8.04 3.15
C ARG A 86 5.30 -8.43 1.80
N GLN A 87 6.12 -8.82 0.83
CA GLN A 87 5.63 -9.21 -0.49
C GLN A 87 4.70 -10.44 -0.44
N VAL A 88 4.98 -11.39 0.45
CA VAL A 88 4.10 -12.56 0.67
C VAL A 88 2.74 -12.11 1.20
N VAL A 89 2.73 -11.19 2.18
CA VAL A 89 1.47 -10.61 2.72
C VAL A 89 0.69 -9.89 1.63
N VAL A 90 1.36 -9.07 0.81
CA VAL A 90 0.74 -8.35 -0.30
C VAL A 90 0.12 -9.31 -1.32
N VAL A 91 0.88 -10.31 -1.77
CA VAL A 91 0.40 -11.30 -2.75
C VAL A 91 -0.75 -12.12 -2.20
N ALA A 92 -0.65 -12.62 -0.96
CA ALA A 92 -1.73 -13.35 -0.32
C ALA A 92 -3.01 -12.49 -0.21
N THR A 93 -2.86 -11.22 0.14
CA THR A 93 -3.99 -10.29 0.27
C THR A 93 -4.66 -9.99 -1.07
N ILE A 94 -3.87 -9.79 -2.15
CA ILE A 94 -4.41 -9.61 -3.51
C ILE A 94 -5.12 -10.89 -3.98
N THR A 95 -4.58 -12.07 -3.68
CA THR A 95 -5.23 -13.35 -4.01
C THR A 95 -6.57 -13.48 -3.29
N ILE A 96 -6.63 -13.19 -1.98
CA ILE A 96 -7.89 -13.19 -1.22
C ILE A 96 -8.88 -12.20 -1.85
N LEU A 97 -8.46 -10.96 -2.11
CA LEU A 97 -9.29 -9.93 -2.73
C LEU A 97 -9.82 -10.35 -4.11
N SER A 98 -8.99 -11.06 -4.89
CA SER A 98 -9.38 -11.56 -6.22
C SER A 98 -10.43 -12.66 -6.10
N LEU A 99 -10.28 -13.58 -5.14
CA LEU A 99 -11.23 -14.66 -4.88
C LEU A 99 -12.56 -14.12 -4.32
N THR A 100 -12.52 -13.09 -3.46
CA THR A 100 -13.73 -12.49 -2.86
C THR A 100 -14.51 -11.58 -3.81
N THR A 101 -14.00 -11.34 -5.01
CA THR A 101 -14.63 -10.50 -6.03
C THR A 101 -15.06 -11.29 -7.27
N VAL A 102 -15.07 -12.63 -7.19
CA VAL A 102 -15.67 -13.48 -8.23
C VAL A 102 -17.19 -13.52 -8.03
N PHE A 103 -17.93 -13.16 -9.07
CA PHE A 103 -19.40 -13.15 -9.07
C PHE A 103 -19.95 -13.97 -10.23
N ASP A 104 -21.06 -14.68 -9.98
CA ASP A 104 -21.80 -15.40 -11.02
C ASP A 104 -22.54 -14.44 -11.96
N TRP A 105 -22.96 -13.29 -11.44
CA TRP A 105 -23.58 -12.21 -12.19
C TRP A 105 -23.28 -10.86 -11.53
N ILE A 106 -23.38 -9.78 -12.30
CA ILE A 106 -23.21 -8.42 -11.80
C ILE A 106 -24.48 -7.61 -12.03
N GLN A 107 -24.79 -6.70 -11.09
CA GLN A 107 -25.87 -5.73 -11.22
C GLN A 107 -25.31 -4.43 -11.78
N ILE A 108 -25.67 -4.07 -13.01
CA ILE A 108 -25.35 -2.76 -13.57
C ILE A 108 -26.57 -1.85 -13.34
N PRO A 109 -26.41 -0.72 -12.62
CA PRO A 109 -27.51 0.24 -12.47
C PRO A 109 -28.10 0.64 -13.82
N LEU A 110 -29.42 0.77 -13.90
CA LEU A 110 -30.19 1.09 -15.12
C LEU A 110 -30.26 0.01 -16.19
N ILE A 111 -29.28 -0.89 -16.30
CA ILE A 111 -29.26 -1.97 -17.30
C ILE A 111 -29.89 -3.26 -16.74
N GLY A 112 -29.58 -3.60 -15.49
CA GLY A 112 -30.04 -4.82 -14.84
C GLY A 112 -28.94 -5.85 -14.62
N ARG A 113 -29.34 -7.13 -14.52
CA ARG A 113 -28.44 -8.25 -14.24
C ARG A 113 -27.71 -8.70 -15.50
N VAL A 114 -26.41 -8.91 -15.38
CA VAL A 114 -25.56 -9.44 -16.44
C VAL A 114 -24.85 -10.69 -15.93
N SER A 115 -25.19 -11.84 -16.49
CA SER A 115 -24.67 -13.16 -16.09
C SER A 115 -23.65 -13.75 -17.09
N SER A 116 -23.06 -12.92 -17.95
CA SER A 116 -22.06 -13.39 -18.91
C SER A 116 -20.73 -13.66 -18.18
N PRO A 117 -20.19 -14.90 -18.22
CA PRO A 117 -18.94 -15.24 -17.52
C PRO A 117 -17.75 -14.37 -17.94
N VAL A 118 -17.72 -13.95 -19.21
CA VAL A 118 -16.69 -13.07 -19.74
C VAL A 118 -16.83 -11.67 -19.14
N ALA A 119 -18.06 -11.14 -19.06
CA ALA A 119 -18.30 -9.81 -18.52
C ALA A 119 -18.01 -9.75 -17.00
N THR A 120 -18.40 -10.76 -16.24
CA THR A 120 -18.12 -10.83 -14.80
C THR A 120 -16.61 -10.96 -14.54
N ALA A 121 -15.91 -11.81 -15.28
CA ALA A 121 -14.46 -11.94 -15.16
C ALA A 121 -13.71 -10.63 -15.49
N TRP A 122 -14.10 -9.95 -16.57
CA TRP A 122 -13.53 -8.64 -16.91
C TRP A 122 -13.82 -7.59 -15.85
N PHE A 123 -15.05 -7.57 -15.32
CA PHE A 123 -15.42 -6.66 -14.25
C PHE A 123 -14.55 -6.89 -13.01
N SER A 124 -14.46 -8.13 -12.51
CA SER A 124 -13.66 -8.47 -11.33
C SER A 124 -12.18 -8.13 -11.54
N GLY A 125 -11.62 -8.50 -12.69
CA GLY A 125 -10.23 -8.20 -13.03
C GLY A 125 -9.95 -6.70 -13.08
N LEU A 126 -10.79 -5.92 -13.75
CA LEU A 126 -10.64 -4.46 -13.83
C LEU A 126 -10.86 -3.78 -12.48
N PHE A 127 -11.86 -4.22 -11.72
CA PHE A 127 -12.19 -3.67 -10.41
C PHE A 127 -11.04 -3.86 -9.42
N VAL A 128 -10.53 -5.09 -9.29
CA VAL A 128 -9.41 -5.40 -8.40
C VAL A 128 -8.16 -4.66 -8.85
N THR A 129 -7.83 -4.70 -10.15
CA THR A 129 -6.63 -4.02 -10.69
C THR A 129 -6.68 -2.52 -10.42
N LEU A 130 -7.77 -1.85 -10.75
CA LEU A 130 -7.88 -0.40 -10.54
C LEU A 130 -7.91 -0.04 -9.06
N THR A 131 -8.57 -0.82 -8.22
CA THR A 131 -8.62 -0.59 -6.76
C THR A 131 -7.23 -0.75 -6.13
N VAL A 132 -6.49 -1.81 -6.49
CA VAL A 132 -5.14 -2.06 -5.98
C VAL A 132 -4.17 -0.99 -6.48
N LEU A 133 -4.09 -0.75 -7.79
CA LEU A 133 -3.14 0.20 -8.36
C LEU A 133 -3.40 1.62 -7.86
N TRP A 134 -4.65 2.07 -7.88
CA TRP A 134 -4.96 3.47 -7.63
C TRP A 134 -5.04 3.80 -6.14
N PHE A 135 -5.81 3.00 -5.39
CA PHE A 135 -6.05 3.27 -3.98
C PHE A 135 -4.98 2.67 -3.10
N CYS A 136 -4.61 1.40 -3.33
CA CYS A 136 -3.71 0.69 -2.44
C CYS A 136 -2.23 0.95 -2.72
N GLN A 137 -1.84 1.30 -3.94
CA GLN A 137 -0.41 1.53 -4.27
C GLN A 137 -0.05 3.01 -4.38
N VAL A 138 -0.76 3.80 -5.21
CA VAL A 138 -0.31 5.18 -5.50
C VAL A 138 -0.51 6.12 -4.32
N LEU A 139 -1.68 6.08 -3.68
CA LEU A 139 -2.03 6.99 -2.59
C LEU A 139 -1.14 6.83 -1.34
N PRO A 140 -0.99 5.63 -0.75
CA PRO A 140 -0.20 5.50 0.48
C PRO A 140 1.28 5.77 0.25
N LYS A 141 1.84 5.44 -0.92
CA LYS A 141 3.23 5.79 -1.26
C LYS A 141 3.46 7.29 -1.25
N ARG A 142 2.51 8.07 -1.74
CA ARG A 142 2.58 9.54 -1.71
C ARG A 142 2.47 10.10 -0.30
N LEU A 143 1.58 9.52 0.51
CA LEU A 143 1.42 9.92 1.91
C LEU A 143 2.67 9.59 2.74
N ALA A 144 3.19 8.37 2.61
CA ALA A 144 4.41 7.94 3.28
C ALA A 144 5.65 8.71 2.82
N ALA A 145 5.71 9.15 1.55
CA ALA A 145 6.79 10.01 1.07
C ALA A 145 6.72 11.44 1.62
N ARG A 146 5.53 11.93 2.01
CA ARG A 146 5.35 13.26 2.59
C ARG A 146 5.75 13.30 4.06
N ASP A 147 5.33 12.31 4.83
CA ASP A 147 5.71 12.14 6.23
C ASP A 147 5.92 10.66 6.55
N SER A 148 7.17 10.21 6.39
CA SER A 148 7.53 8.82 6.61
C SER A 148 7.41 8.41 8.08
N GLU A 149 7.66 9.33 9.01
CA GLU A 149 7.72 9.01 10.45
C GLU A 149 6.32 8.85 11.03
N GLN A 150 5.40 9.75 10.69
CA GLN A 150 4.00 9.60 11.10
C GLN A 150 3.39 8.36 10.45
N PHE A 151 3.67 8.11 9.17
CA PHE A 151 3.17 6.92 8.50
C PHE A 151 3.71 5.63 9.11
N TRP A 152 4.99 5.59 9.48
CA TRP A 152 5.60 4.47 10.22
C TRP A 152 4.87 4.19 11.54
N ARG A 153 4.59 5.24 12.34
CA ARG A 153 3.88 5.09 13.62
C ARG A 153 2.47 4.52 13.43
N LEU A 154 1.78 4.89 12.35
CA LEU A 154 0.45 4.36 12.02
C LEU A 154 0.50 2.93 11.46
N SER A 155 1.57 2.56 10.77
CA SER A 155 1.71 1.28 10.06
C SER A 155 2.48 0.21 10.83
N GLN A 156 3.04 0.53 12.01
CA GLN A 156 3.87 -0.38 12.81
C GLN A 156 3.18 -1.70 13.19
N TRP A 157 1.85 -1.73 13.26
CA TRP A 157 1.09 -2.93 13.57
C TRP A 157 1.24 -4.02 12.50
N LEU A 158 1.64 -3.64 11.27
CA LEU A 158 1.96 -4.56 10.18
C LEU A 158 3.22 -5.39 10.41
N LEU A 159 4.11 -4.98 11.32
CA LEU A 159 5.31 -5.76 11.60
C LEU A 159 4.97 -7.16 12.10
N THR A 160 3.93 -7.29 12.93
CA THR A 160 3.48 -8.57 13.46
C THR A 160 3.06 -9.55 12.35
N PRO A 161 2.10 -9.23 11.46
CA PRO A 161 1.73 -10.12 10.38
C PRO A 161 2.87 -10.36 9.38
N ILE A 162 3.77 -9.38 9.14
CA ILE A 162 4.95 -9.58 8.28
C ILE A 162 5.89 -10.63 8.89
N ILE A 163 6.22 -10.50 10.18
CA ILE A 163 7.10 -11.45 10.89
C ILE A 163 6.47 -12.84 10.95
N ILE A 164 5.15 -12.92 11.21
CA ILE A 164 4.43 -14.20 11.23
C ILE A 164 4.44 -14.83 9.84
N ALA A 165 4.08 -14.08 8.80
CA ALA A 165 4.13 -14.56 7.42
C ALA A 165 5.53 -15.07 7.07
N GLY A 166 6.55 -14.37 7.54
CA GLY A 166 7.94 -14.78 7.49
C GLY A 166 8.27 -16.14 8.08
N LYS A 167 7.90 -16.33 9.35
CA LYS A 167 8.10 -17.57 10.08
C LYS A 167 7.32 -18.74 9.47
N CYS A 168 6.12 -18.48 8.97
CA CYS A 168 5.26 -19.50 8.38
C CYS A 168 5.67 -19.85 6.96
N ALA A 169 6.17 -18.87 6.20
CA ALA A 169 6.61 -19.09 4.84
C ALA A 169 7.90 -19.90 4.85
N ASP A 170 8.92 -19.51 5.62
CA ASP A 170 10.31 -20.03 5.49
C ASP A 170 10.70 -20.30 4.02
N ILE A 171 10.12 -19.51 3.11
CA ILE A 171 10.28 -19.69 1.68
C ILE A 171 11.63 -19.04 1.41
N PRO A 172 12.69 -19.79 1.06
CA PRO A 172 13.89 -19.17 0.53
C PRO A 172 13.40 -18.36 -0.66
N ALA A 173 13.55 -17.03 -0.63
CA ALA A 173 12.98 -16.20 -1.67
C ALA A 173 13.55 -16.74 -2.99
N PRO A 174 12.76 -17.31 -3.91
CA PRO A 174 13.30 -17.83 -5.16
C PRO A 174 13.98 -16.70 -5.95
N ALA A 175 13.59 -15.46 -5.65
CA ALA A 175 14.25 -14.23 -6.02
C ALA A 175 15.73 -14.17 -5.59
N ASP A 176 16.16 -14.68 -4.43
CA ASP A 176 17.57 -14.62 -3.98
C ASP A 176 18.48 -15.44 -4.89
N HIS A 177 18.00 -16.60 -5.35
CA HIS A 177 18.72 -17.41 -6.32
C HIS A 177 18.79 -16.72 -7.69
N LEU A 178 17.70 -16.07 -8.11
CA LEU A 178 17.66 -15.28 -9.35
C LEU A 178 18.53 -14.03 -9.25
N VAL A 179 18.53 -13.32 -8.13
CA VAL A 179 19.37 -12.14 -7.86
C VAL A 179 20.83 -12.54 -7.88
N ARG A 180 21.22 -13.62 -7.19
CA ARG A 180 22.60 -14.15 -7.25
C ARG A 180 22.98 -14.56 -8.66
N LEU A 181 22.06 -15.16 -9.43
CA LEU A 181 22.30 -15.49 -10.83
C LEU A 181 22.50 -14.22 -11.66
N TRP A 182 21.68 -13.20 -11.45
CA TRP A 182 21.74 -11.93 -12.16
C TRP A 182 22.99 -11.11 -11.79
N GLU A 183 23.39 -11.09 -10.53
CA GLU A 183 24.64 -10.45 -10.08
C GLU A 183 25.87 -11.13 -10.67
N ARG A 184 25.84 -12.46 -10.84
CA ARG A 184 26.88 -13.21 -11.54
C ARG A 184 26.90 -12.89 -13.04
N ALA A 185 25.72 -12.72 -13.64
CA ALA A 185 25.58 -12.41 -15.07
C ALA A 185 25.92 -10.94 -15.40
N PHE A 186 25.68 -10.01 -14.48
CA PHE A 186 25.86 -8.57 -14.67
C PHE A 186 26.65 -7.94 -13.50
N PRO A 187 28.00 -8.05 -13.50
CA PRO A 187 28.84 -7.56 -12.41
C PRO A 187 28.73 -6.05 -12.16
N THR A 188 28.31 -5.27 -13.15
CA THR A 188 28.06 -3.82 -13.05
C THR A 188 26.90 -3.47 -12.10
N LEU A 189 25.91 -4.35 -11.93
CA LEU A 189 24.79 -4.14 -11.01
C LEU A 189 25.21 -4.28 -9.55
N ARG A 190 26.25 -5.08 -9.27
CA ARG A 190 26.84 -5.21 -7.92
C ARG A 190 27.44 -3.89 -7.42
N HIS A 191 27.90 -3.01 -8.32
CA HIS A 191 28.38 -1.67 -7.96
C HIS A 191 27.25 -0.62 -7.93
N ALA A 192 26.13 -0.89 -8.61
CA ALA A 192 24.96 -0.02 -8.61
C ALA A 192 24.19 -0.09 -7.29
N SER A 193 24.10 -1.26 -6.62
CA SER A 193 23.46 -1.38 -5.29
C SER A 193 24.18 -0.55 -4.22
N VAL A 194 25.52 -0.56 -4.22
CA VAL A 194 26.36 0.26 -3.33
C VAL A 194 26.20 1.76 -3.64
N ARG A 195 26.17 2.14 -4.92
CA ARG A 195 25.95 3.54 -5.33
C ARG A 195 24.51 4.02 -5.11
N GLN A 196 23.49 3.16 -5.24
CA GLN A 196 22.09 3.49 -4.97
C GLN A 196 21.84 3.70 -3.48
N GLN A 197 22.46 2.93 -2.60
CA GLN A 197 22.48 3.25 -1.16
C GLN A 197 23.08 4.65 -0.93
N THR A 198 24.19 4.97 -1.60
CA THR A 198 24.84 6.29 -1.48
C THR A 198 24.00 7.43 -2.08
N ALA A 199 23.30 7.18 -3.19
CA ALA A 199 22.44 8.15 -3.87
C ALA A 199 21.11 8.33 -3.13
N ALA A 200 20.52 7.29 -2.54
CA ALA A 200 19.35 7.38 -1.68
C ALA A 200 19.66 8.19 -0.41
N ILE A 201 20.85 8.02 0.17
CA ILE A 201 21.37 8.88 1.25
C ILE A 201 21.54 10.33 0.77
N ARG A 202 21.99 10.55 -0.47
CA ARG A 202 22.17 11.90 -1.05
C ARG A 202 20.83 12.58 -1.40
N VAL A 203 19.83 11.83 -1.88
CA VAL A 203 18.47 12.32 -2.11
C VAL A 203 17.79 12.60 -0.78
N ALA A 204 17.90 11.73 0.23
CA ALA A 204 17.42 12.04 1.59
C ALA A 204 18.05 13.35 2.15
N ARG A 205 19.30 13.67 1.79
CA ARG A 205 19.96 14.96 2.07
C ARG A 205 19.48 16.13 1.20
N LEU A 206 18.88 15.89 0.05
CA LEU A 206 18.28 16.95 -0.76
C LEU A 206 16.90 17.36 -0.22
N TRP A 207 16.29 16.48 0.58
CA TRP A 207 14.97 16.65 1.21
C TRP A 207 15.09 16.88 2.73
N SER A 208 16.30 17.13 3.24
CA SER A 208 16.47 17.72 4.58
C SER A 208 15.88 19.14 4.59
N PRO A 209 15.54 19.71 5.77
CA PRO A 209 14.98 21.06 5.86
C PRO A 209 15.79 22.02 4.98
N CYS A 210 15.10 22.61 4.02
CA CYS A 210 15.72 23.50 3.07
C CYS A 210 15.75 24.89 3.70
N ASP A 211 16.93 25.46 3.95
CA ASP A 211 17.08 26.84 4.46
C ASP A 211 16.70 27.90 3.40
N CYS A 212 15.96 27.51 2.36
CA CYS A 212 15.54 28.44 1.33
C CYS A 212 14.30 29.21 1.80
N PRO A 213 14.20 30.50 1.47
CA PRO A 213 13.10 31.36 1.93
C PRO A 213 11.71 30.89 1.48
N VAL A 214 11.62 29.98 0.51
CA VAL A 214 10.36 29.35 0.07
C VAL A 214 9.86 28.30 1.08
N CYS A 215 10.76 27.57 1.76
CA CYS A 215 10.42 26.60 2.81
C CYS A 215 10.11 27.33 4.14
N ALA A 216 10.85 28.39 4.47
CA ALA A 216 10.67 29.16 5.71
C ALA A 216 9.32 29.90 5.79
N GLY A 217 8.72 30.26 4.65
CA GLY A 217 7.41 30.92 4.60
C GLY A 217 6.20 30.01 4.86
N PHE A 218 6.40 28.70 5.01
CA PHE A 218 5.31 27.76 5.31
C PHE A 218 5.11 27.48 6.81
N ASP A 219 6.09 27.81 7.67
CA ASP A 219 6.04 27.55 9.12
C ASP A 219 5.49 28.72 9.97
N GLU A 220 5.36 29.94 9.41
CA GLU A 220 4.90 31.11 10.18
C GLU A 220 3.37 31.35 10.15
N GLY A 221 2.58 30.42 9.62
CA GLY A 221 1.15 30.67 9.31
C GLY A 221 0.08 29.89 10.08
N SER A 222 0.40 28.96 10.99
CA SER A 222 -0.65 28.09 11.57
C SER A 222 -0.59 27.87 13.09
N ASN A 223 0.06 28.75 13.85
CA ASN A 223 0.11 28.65 15.31
C ASN A 223 -0.79 29.65 16.06
N GLU A 224 -1.75 30.27 15.39
CA GLU A 224 -2.83 31.00 16.06
C GLU A 224 -4.12 30.16 16.08
N THR A 225 -4.50 29.75 17.30
CA THR A 225 -5.84 29.37 17.78
C THR A 225 -6.44 28.02 17.33
N VAL A 226 -6.08 26.96 18.04
CA VAL A 226 -6.99 25.83 18.36
C VAL A 226 -6.86 25.49 19.85
N THR A 227 -7.23 26.43 20.72
CA THR A 227 -7.33 26.21 22.17
C THR A 227 -8.65 26.64 22.79
N ASP A 228 -9.65 27.07 22.01
CA ASP A 228 -10.92 27.60 22.54
C ASP A 228 -12.18 26.81 22.13
N PHE A 229 -12.09 25.49 21.92
CA PHE A 229 -13.27 24.66 21.59
C PHE A 229 -13.58 23.52 22.58
N LEU A 230 -13.10 23.60 23.83
CA LEU A 230 -13.44 22.63 24.89
C LEU A 230 -13.85 23.28 26.22
N SER A 231 -14.77 24.25 26.17
CA SER A 231 -15.46 24.74 27.37
C SER A 231 -16.90 25.17 27.10
N VAL A 232 -17.76 24.22 26.71
CA VAL A 232 -19.19 24.13 27.10
C VAL A 232 -19.59 22.67 27.21
#